data_AF-A0A9P4QEG2-F1
#
_entry.id   AF-A0A9P4QEG2-F1
#
_cell.length_a   1.000
_cell.length_b   1.000
_cell.length_c   1.000
_cell.angle_alpha   90.00
_cell.angle_beta   90.00
_cell.angle_gamma   90.00
#
_symmetry.space_group_name_H-M   'P 1'
#
loop_
_entity.id
_entity.type
_entity.pdbx_description
1 polymer ?
#
loop_
_entity_poly.entity_id
_entity_poly.type
_entity_poly.pdbx_seq_one_letter_code
_entity_poly.pdbx_strand_id
1 'polypeptide(L)'
;MDSEADWAASALFSPSKARLQQAQARDWSFVEAWLVRQYGKRLPDFERNENTLHVLLNLASLSEAADEIRIGIDRVEKSAIRTYQNISSGSGIGLQEIISQSFDDEGRQYLNAMVETCIDIDAPSCSALDIAMCLTDMVSRQFDLRQQLKAVVRQHVALKQEQIRLTHVLGELRDNTLQPADGLSETTAEWQRDSRHLRAKLGEYNDRIAASRSSTHQTLSLENYMHLREELIYYRNQRERLSDQAEAFENLPSNAWSAQTTMEAARDDLRDLIANRDRLFEALATKH
;
A
#
# COMPACT_ATOMS: atom_id res chain seq x y z
N MET A 1 11.11 42.74 -35.23
CA MET A 1 10.50 42.14 -34.03
C MET A 1 9.39 41.26 -34.58
N ASP A 2 9.75 40.13 -35.20
CA ASP A 2 8.83 39.37 -36.08
C ASP A 2 8.86 37.86 -35.77
N SER A 3 9.29 37.48 -34.57
CA SER A 3 9.49 36.08 -34.20
C SER A 3 8.34 35.48 -33.38
N GLU A 4 7.30 36.22 -32.99
CA GLU A 4 6.19 35.67 -32.18
C GLU A 4 4.98 35.21 -33.02
N ALA A 5 4.76 35.82 -34.19
CA ALA A 5 3.64 35.48 -35.08
C ALA A 5 3.83 34.11 -35.77
N ASP A 6 5.06 33.76 -36.12
CA ASP A 6 5.38 32.50 -36.83
C ASP A 6 5.23 31.25 -35.95
N TRP A 7 5.43 31.36 -34.63
CA TRP A 7 5.24 30.25 -33.70
C TRP A 7 3.76 29.98 -33.41
N ALA A 8 2.94 31.03 -33.35
CA ALA A 8 1.48 30.90 -33.25
C ALA A 8 0.88 30.29 -34.52
N ALA A 9 1.35 30.70 -35.71
CA ALA A 9 0.95 30.11 -36.98
C ALA A 9 1.41 28.64 -37.11
N SER A 10 2.63 28.30 -36.70
CA SER A 10 3.12 26.91 -36.72
C SER A 10 2.45 26.01 -35.66
N ALA A 11 1.95 26.57 -34.56
CA ALA A 11 1.20 25.84 -33.53
C ALA A 11 -0.28 25.66 -33.88
N LEU A 12 -0.87 26.59 -34.65
CA LEU A 12 -2.23 26.52 -35.19
C LEU A 12 -2.34 25.64 -36.44
N PHE A 13 -1.25 25.50 -37.21
CA PHE A 13 -1.19 24.68 -38.42
C PHE A 13 -0.14 23.57 -38.33
N SER A 14 -0.17 22.77 -37.26
CA SER A 14 0.52 21.48 -37.31
C SER A 14 -0.16 20.60 -38.37
N PRO A 15 0.53 20.17 -39.44
CA PRO A 15 -0.06 19.35 -40.51
C PRO A 15 -0.76 18.09 -39.97
N SER A 16 -0.30 17.58 -38.83
CA SER A 16 -0.91 16.42 -38.14
C SER A 16 -2.29 16.75 -37.55
N LYS A 17 -2.49 17.92 -36.96
CA LYS A 17 -3.79 18.35 -36.42
C LYS A 17 -4.79 18.68 -37.54
N ALA A 18 -4.31 19.31 -38.62
CA ALA A 18 -5.14 19.60 -39.79
C ALA A 18 -5.61 18.31 -40.48
N ARG A 19 -4.75 17.29 -40.60
CA ARG A 19 -5.13 15.98 -41.14
C ARG A 19 -6.16 15.27 -40.25
N LEU A 20 -6.02 15.36 -38.92
CA LEU A 20 -6.98 14.75 -38.00
C LEU A 20 -8.36 15.42 -38.09
N GLN A 21 -8.41 16.75 -38.16
CA GLN A 21 -9.65 17.50 -38.35
C GLN A 21 -10.30 17.21 -39.71
N GLN A 22 -9.49 17.09 -40.77
CA GLN A 22 -9.99 16.72 -42.09
C GLN A 22 -10.56 15.29 -42.13
N ALA A 23 -9.91 14.35 -41.44
CA ALA A 23 -10.42 12.99 -41.30
C ALA A 23 -11.75 12.96 -40.53
N GLN A 24 -11.81 13.64 -39.38
CA GLN A 24 -13.04 13.77 -38.59
C GLN A 24 -14.17 14.43 -39.39
N ALA A 25 -13.87 15.49 -40.16
CA ALA A 25 -14.87 16.14 -41.02
C ALA A 25 -15.40 15.20 -42.11
N ARG A 26 -14.54 14.36 -42.69
CA ARG A 26 -14.94 13.33 -43.66
C ARG A 26 -15.86 12.30 -43.01
N ASP A 27 -15.50 11.83 -41.82
CA ASP A 27 -16.28 10.82 -41.10
C ASP A 27 -17.65 11.38 -40.68
N TRP A 28 -17.73 12.66 -40.28
CA TRP A 28 -19.00 13.34 -40.05
C TRP A 28 -19.84 13.47 -41.32
N SER A 29 -19.23 13.80 -42.47
CA SER A 29 -19.97 13.90 -43.74
C SER A 29 -20.56 12.55 -44.18
N PHE A 30 -19.86 11.45 -43.90
CA PHE A 30 -20.37 10.09 -44.15
C PHE A 30 -21.57 9.78 -43.25
N VAL A 31 -21.47 10.05 -41.95
CA VAL A 31 -22.58 9.86 -41.00
C VAL A 31 -23.79 10.72 -41.36
N GLU A 32 -23.58 11.97 -41.76
CA GLU A 32 -24.67 12.86 -42.19
C GLU A 32 -25.36 12.35 -43.47
N ALA A 33 -24.59 11.91 -44.47
CA ALA A 33 -25.15 11.31 -45.68
C ALA A 33 -25.97 10.04 -45.38
N TRP A 34 -25.46 9.20 -44.46
CA TRP A 34 -26.15 8.01 -44.00
C TRP A 34 -27.45 8.35 -43.22
N LEU A 35 -27.40 9.32 -42.29
CA LEU A 35 -28.58 9.75 -41.53
C LEU A 35 -29.65 10.37 -42.44
N VAL A 36 -29.26 11.15 -43.45
CA VAL A 36 -30.19 11.70 -44.45
C VAL A 36 -30.85 10.58 -45.27
N ARG A 37 -30.10 9.51 -45.58
CA ARG A 37 -30.65 8.34 -46.27
C ARG A 37 -31.68 7.59 -45.41
N GLN A 38 -31.46 7.48 -44.10
CA GLN A 38 -32.34 6.74 -43.19
C GLN A 38 -33.57 7.55 -42.73
N TYR A 39 -33.39 8.85 -42.42
CA TYR A 39 -34.41 9.70 -41.79
C TYR A 39 -34.91 10.84 -42.68
N GLY A 40 -34.36 11.00 -43.89
CA GLY A 40 -34.73 12.06 -44.81
C GLY A 40 -34.27 13.46 -44.34
N LYS A 41 -35.08 14.49 -44.61
CA LYS A 41 -34.72 15.90 -44.36
C LYS A 41 -34.87 16.37 -42.90
N ARG A 42 -35.39 15.54 -42.00
CA ARG A 42 -35.62 15.91 -40.59
C ARG A 42 -34.72 15.09 -39.69
N LEU A 43 -33.48 15.55 -39.52
CA LEU A 43 -32.58 14.96 -38.54
C LEU A 43 -32.93 15.51 -37.14
N PRO A 44 -33.05 14.64 -36.12
CA PRO A 44 -33.04 15.07 -34.74
C PRO A 44 -31.72 15.75 -34.39
N ASP A 45 -31.75 16.81 -33.60
CA ASP A 45 -30.53 17.43 -33.09
C ASP A 45 -29.82 16.47 -32.14
N PHE A 46 -28.51 16.30 -32.32
CA PHE A 46 -27.69 15.46 -31.45
C PHE A 46 -26.32 16.10 -31.20
N GLU A 47 -25.72 15.74 -30.07
CA GLU A 47 -24.42 16.26 -29.67
C GLU A 47 -23.29 15.68 -30.55
N ARG A 48 -22.48 16.56 -31.15
CA ARG A 48 -21.31 16.19 -31.94
C ARG A 48 -20.11 16.01 -31.03
N ASN A 49 -19.96 14.80 -30.52
CA ASN A 49 -18.86 14.35 -29.67
C ASN A 49 -18.08 13.25 -30.41
N GLU A 50 -16.80 13.06 -30.10
CA GLU A 50 -15.99 11.97 -30.68
C GLU A 50 -16.58 10.59 -30.37
N ASN A 51 -17.16 10.43 -29.17
CA ASN A 51 -17.87 9.21 -28.81
C ASN A 51 -19.13 8.98 -29.67
N THR A 52 -19.88 10.04 -29.97
CA THR A 52 -21.09 9.91 -30.81
C THR A 52 -20.73 9.66 -32.27
N LEU A 53 -19.65 10.26 -32.77
CA LEU A 53 -19.10 9.97 -34.10
C LEU A 53 -18.74 8.48 -34.23
N HIS A 54 -17.99 7.93 -33.27
CA HIS A 54 -17.56 6.54 -33.30
C HIS A 54 -18.76 5.57 -33.26
N VAL A 55 -19.75 5.82 -32.40
CA VAL A 55 -20.97 4.99 -32.32
C VAL A 55 -21.77 5.07 -33.63
N LEU A 56 -21.98 6.27 -34.18
CA LEU A 56 -22.73 6.47 -35.41
C LEU A 56 -22.02 5.89 -36.62
N LEU A 57 -20.70 5.99 -36.70
CA LEU A 57 -19.89 5.38 -37.76
C LEU A 57 -20.02 3.86 -37.75
N ASN A 58 -19.90 3.24 -36.56
CA ASN A 58 -20.06 1.80 -36.41
C ASN A 58 -21.48 1.36 -36.80
N LEU A 59 -22.50 2.06 -36.33
CA LEU A 59 -23.89 1.74 -36.66
C LEU A 59 -24.16 1.90 -38.16
N ALA A 60 -23.65 2.98 -38.78
CA ALA A 60 -23.75 3.19 -40.22
C ALA A 60 -23.12 2.03 -41.00
N SER A 61 -21.88 1.64 -40.66
CA SER A 61 -21.19 0.52 -41.32
C SER A 61 -21.92 -0.82 -41.15
N LEU A 62 -22.45 -1.10 -39.95
CA LEU A 62 -23.20 -2.32 -39.68
C LEU A 62 -24.56 -2.34 -40.41
N SER A 63 -25.22 -1.19 -40.52
CA SER A 63 -26.46 -1.07 -41.29
C SER A 63 -26.22 -1.25 -42.79
N GLU A 64 -25.11 -0.75 -43.33
CA GLU A 64 -24.75 -0.91 -44.74
C GLU A 64 -24.44 -2.37 -45.06
N ALA A 65 -23.68 -3.05 -44.20
CA ALA A 65 -23.44 -4.49 -44.31
C ALA A 65 -24.75 -5.30 -44.24
N ALA A 66 -25.69 -4.90 -43.36
CA ALA A 66 -27.00 -5.55 -43.27
C ALA A 66 -27.85 -5.31 -44.54
N ASP A 67 -27.83 -4.10 -45.10
CA ASP A 67 -28.51 -3.78 -46.35
C ASP A 67 -27.92 -4.57 -47.53
N GLU A 68 -26.59 -4.73 -47.62
CA GLU A 68 -25.93 -5.55 -48.64
C GLU A 68 -26.37 -7.02 -48.57
N ILE A 69 -26.43 -7.59 -47.36
CA ILE A 69 -26.93 -8.97 -47.14
C ILE A 69 -28.38 -9.07 -47.60
N ARG A 70 -29.24 -8.11 -47.23
CA ARG A 70 -30.66 -8.12 -47.60
C ARG A 70 -30.85 -8.03 -49.12
N ILE A 71 -30.08 -7.18 -49.80
CA ILE A 71 -30.08 -7.09 -51.27
C ILE A 71 -29.57 -8.40 -51.89
N GLY A 72 -28.55 -9.03 -51.28
CA GLY A 72 -28.05 -10.34 -51.71
C GLY A 72 -29.11 -11.43 -51.64
N ILE A 73 -29.84 -11.51 -50.52
CA ILE A 73 -30.95 -12.47 -50.34
C ILE A 73 -32.05 -12.24 -51.37
N ASP A 74 -32.53 -11.00 -51.52
CA ASP A 74 -33.60 -10.64 -52.47
C ASP A 74 -33.19 -10.97 -53.92
N ARG A 75 -31.92 -10.76 -54.28
CA ARG A 75 -31.40 -11.15 -55.61
C ARG A 75 -31.40 -12.66 -55.80
N VAL A 76 -30.94 -13.42 -54.81
CA VAL A 76 -30.91 -14.89 -54.87
C VAL A 76 -32.34 -15.42 -54.95
N GLU A 77 -33.25 -14.93 -54.12
CA GLU A 77 -34.66 -15.30 -54.10
C GLU A 77 -35.33 -15.03 -55.45
N LYS A 78 -35.18 -13.81 -56.00
CA LYS A 78 -35.69 -13.47 -57.34
C LYS A 78 -35.13 -14.37 -58.43
N SER A 79 -33.86 -14.74 -58.35
CA SER A 79 -33.24 -15.65 -59.31
C SER A 79 -33.78 -17.08 -59.17
N ALA A 80 -33.96 -17.57 -57.95
CA ALA A 80 -34.53 -18.88 -57.65
C ALA A 80 -35.98 -18.98 -58.16
N ILE A 81 -36.83 -17.99 -57.84
CA ILE A 81 -38.23 -17.93 -58.30
C ILE A 81 -38.30 -17.98 -59.84
N ARG A 82 -37.46 -17.21 -60.53
CA ARG A 82 -37.41 -17.24 -62.01
C ARG A 82 -37.02 -18.61 -62.54
N THR A 83 -36.03 -19.28 -61.92
CA THR A 83 -35.65 -20.64 -62.33
C THR A 83 -36.79 -21.64 -62.13
N TYR A 84 -37.51 -21.58 -61.01
CA TYR A 84 -38.66 -22.44 -60.75
C TYR A 84 -39.82 -22.17 -61.73
N GLN A 85 -40.13 -20.92 -62.02
CA GLN A 85 -41.17 -20.55 -62.99
C GLN A 85 -40.86 -21.07 -64.40
N ASN A 86 -39.59 -20.99 -64.82
CA ASN A 86 -39.16 -21.51 -66.12
C ASN A 86 -39.23 -23.05 -66.18
N ILE A 87 -38.88 -23.75 -65.10
CA ILE A 87 -38.98 -25.22 -65.01
C ILE A 87 -40.45 -25.67 -64.98
N SER A 88 -41.29 -25.00 -64.21
CA SER A 88 -42.73 -25.28 -64.12
C SER A 88 -43.45 -25.11 -65.48
N SER A 89 -43.04 -24.13 -66.29
CA SER A 89 -43.65 -23.85 -67.59
C SER A 89 -43.29 -24.89 -68.67
N GLY A 90 -42.25 -25.70 -68.45
CA GLY A 90 -41.78 -26.71 -69.40
C GLY A 90 -42.31 -28.11 -69.10
N SER A 91 -43.43 -28.50 -69.72
CA SER A 91 -43.88 -29.90 -69.91
C SER A 91 -44.13 -30.81 -68.67
N GLY A 92 -43.78 -30.42 -67.45
CA GLY A 92 -43.91 -31.26 -66.24
C GLY A 92 -45.29 -31.25 -65.58
N ILE A 93 -46.12 -30.25 -65.87
CA ILE A 93 -47.44 -30.03 -65.23
C ILE A 93 -48.36 -31.23 -65.46
N GLY A 94 -48.41 -31.77 -66.68
CA GLY A 94 -49.28 -32.91 -66.99
C GLY A 94 -48.87 -34.20 -66.29
N LEU A 95 -47.57 -34.44 -66.08
CA LEU A 95 -47.06 -35.65 -65.44
C LEU A 95 -47.26 -35.60 -63.92
N GLN A 96 -47.07 -34.41 -63.31
CA GLN A 96 -47.37 -34.17 -61.91
C GLN A 96 -48.85 -34.33 -61.60
N GLU A 97 -49.73 -33.85 -62.49
CA GLU A 97 -51.18 -33.98 -62.33
C GLU A 97 -51.63 -35.45 -62.45
N ILE A 98 -51.08 -36.21 -63.41
CA ILE A 98 -51.31 -37.66 -63.53
C ILE A 98 -50.82 -38.42 -62.30
N ILE A 99 -49.62 -38.13 -61.81
CA ILE A 99 -49.07 -38.77 -60.58
C ILE A 99 -49.95 -38.42 -59.37
N SER A 100 -50.38 -37.16 -59.23
CA SER A 100 -51.24 -36.73 -58.12
C SER A 100 -52.60 -37.42 -58.13
N GLN A 101 -53.14 -37.75 -59.31
CA GLN A 101 -54.38 -38.49 -59.48
C GLN A 101 -54.23 -40.00 -59.23
N SER A 102 -53.00 -40.52 -59.31
CA SER A 102 -52.69 -41.94 -59.07
C SER A 102 -52.46 -42.30 -57.60
N PHE A 103 -52.34 -41.30 -56.70
CA PHE A 103 -52.19 -41.53 -55.27
C PHE A 103 -53.52 -41.60 -54.55
N ASP A 104 -53.68 -42.61 -53.69
CA ASP A 104 -54.76 -42.69 -52.71
C ASP A 104 -54.68 -41.56 -51.68
N ASP A 105 -55.79 -41.25 -51.00
CA ASP A 105 -55.86 -40.17 -50.01
C ASP A 105 -54.83 -40.32 -48.88
N GLU A 106 -54.49 -41.56 -48.50
CA GLU A 106 -53.45 -41.85 -47.52
C GLU A 106 -52.05 -41.46 -48.02
N GLY A 107 -51.76 -41.74 -49.30
CA GLY A 107 -50.48 -41.36 -49.93
C GLY A 107 -50.30 -39.85 -50.00
N ARG A 108 -51.38 -39.11 -50.24
CA ARG A 108 -51.38 -37.64 -50.21
C ARG A 108 -51.11 -37.09 -48.81
N GLN A 109 -51.66 -37.72 -47.77
CA GLN A 109 -51.39 -37.33 -46.38
C GLN A 109 -49.92 -37.55 -46.00
N TYR A 110 -49.32 -38.69 -46.38
CA TYR A 110 -47.90 -38.94 -46.12
C TYR A 110 -46.98 -37.95 -46.86
N LEU A 111 -47.29 -37.62 -48.12
CA LEU A 111 -46.53 -36.61 -48.87
C LEU A 111 -46.65 -35.23 -48.24
N ASN A 112 -47.85 -34.82 -47.85
CA ASN A 112 -48.05 -33.53 -47.16
C ASN A 112 -47.31 -33.50 -45.82
N ALA A 113 -47.37 -34.56 -45.02
CA ALA A 113 -46.63 -34.66 -43.76
C ALA A 113 -45.11 -34.62 -43.98
N MET A 114 -44.61 -35.24 -45.06
CA MET A 114 -43.19 -35.15 -45.43
C MET A 114 -42.81 -33.72 -45.83
N VAL A 115 -43.63 -33.04 -46.63
CA VAL A 115 -43.37 -31.65 -47.01
C VAL A 115 -43.45 -30.72 -45.80
N GLU A 116 -44.45 -30.89 -44.93
CA GLU A 116 -44.60 -30.13 -43.69
C GLU A 116 -43.39 -30.31 -42.77
N THR A 117 -42.93 -31.54 -42.55
CA THR A 117 -41.71 -31.78 -41.76
C THR A 117 -40.46 -31.21 -42.41
N CYS A 118 -40.36 -31.20 -43.74
CA CYS A 118 -39.24 -30.54 -44.43
C CYS A 118 -39.27 -29.03 -44.23
N ILE A 119 -40.45 -28.41 -44.27
CA ILE A 119 -40.62 -26.97 -44.03
C ILE A 119 -40.29 -26.63 -42.58
N ASP A 120 -40.78 -27.42 -41.62
CA ASP A 120 -40.55 -27.20 -40.19
C ASP A 120 -39.06 -27.32 -39.81
N ILE A 121 -38.35 -28.24 -40.45
CA ILE A 121 -36.92 -28.50 -40.23
C ILE A 121 -36.05 -27.57 -41.11
N ASP A 122 -36.65 -26.78 -41.99
CA ASP A 122 -35.99 -25.95 -43.00
C ASP A 122 -34.96 -26.76 -43.82
N ALA A 123 -35.38 -27.97 -44.23
CA ALA A 123 -34.56 -28.88 -45.01
C ALA A 123 -34.53 -28.45 -46.49
N PRO A 124 -33.36 -28.48 -47.16
CA PRO A 124 -33.22 -28.01 -48.54
C PRO A 124 -33.91 -28.91 -49.57
N SER A 125 -34.23 -30.15 -49.20
CA SER A 125 -34.97 -31.08 -50.04
C SER A 125 -35.78 -32.07 -49.20
N CYS A 126 -36.81 -32.69 -49.79
CA CYS A 126 -37.54 -33.78 -49.16
C CYS A 126 -36.84 -35.14 -49.23
N SER A 127 -35.52 -35.16 -49.45
CA SER A 127 -34.71 -36.37 -49.33
C SER A 127 -34.62 -36.79 -47.86
N ALA A 128 -34.88 -38.07 -47.59
CA ALA A 128 -34.77 -38.62 -46.24
C ALA A 128 -33.39 -38.36 -45.58
N LEU A 129 -32.32 -38.30 -46.38
CA LEU A 129 -30.97 -38.02 -45.90
C LEU A 129 -30.82 -36.56 -45.44
N ASP A 130 -31.35 -35.61 -46.22
CA ASP A 130 -31.26 -34.18 -45.89
C ASP A 130 -32.10 -33.86 -44.64
N ILE A 131 -33.30 -34.45 -44.55
CA ILE A 131 -34.16 -34.36 -43.35
C ILE A 131 -33.43 -34.92 -42.13
N ALA A 132 -32.81 -36.11 -42.26
CA ALA A 132 -32.08 -36.73 -41.15
C ALA A 132 -30.86 -35.91 -40.70
N MET A 133 -30.14 -35.30 -41.65
CA MET A 133 -29.01 -34.42 -41.36
C MET A 133 -29.45 -33.15 -40.64
N CYS A 134 -30.45 -32.44 -41.16
CA CYS A 134 -30.98 -31.23 -40.52
C CYS A 134 -31.58 -31.54 -39.14
N LEU A 135 -32.28 -32.66 -38.99
CA LEU A 135 -32.81 -33.09 -37.69
C LEU A 135 -31.69 -33.38 -36.69
N THR A 136 -30.63 -34.07 -37.13
CA THR A 136 -29.47 -34.36 -36.26
C THR A 136 -28.74 -33.08 -35.85
N ASP A 137 -28.57 -32.14 -36.77
CA ASP A 137 -27.97 -30.83 -36.48
C ASP A 137 -28.86 -30.03 -35.51
N MET A 138 -30.17 -29.97 -35.74
CA MET A 138 -31.12 -29.31 -34.84
C MET A 138 -31.10 -29.92 -33.43
N VAL A 139 -31.08 -31.25 -33.31
CA VAL A 139 -30.99 -31.94 -32.02
C VAL A 139 -29.65 -31.65 -31.34
N SER A 140 -28.55 -31.64 -32.09
CA SER A 140 -27.22 -31.31 -31.57
C SER A 140 -27.18 -29.88 -31.04
N ARG A 141 -27.67 -28.91 -31.81
CA ARG A 141 -27.80 -27.50 -31.39
C ARG A 141 -28.70 -27.34 -30.17
N GLN A 142 -29.82 -28.05 -30.13
CA GLN A 142 -30.73 -28.03 -28.96
C GLN A 142 -30.02 -28.55 -27.71
N PHE A 143 -29.23 -29.61 -27.83
CA PHE A 143 -28.45 -30.15 -26.73
C PHE A 143 -27.37 -29.14 -26.25
N ASP A 144 -26.62 -28.57 -27.19
CA ASP A 144 -25.57 -27.59 -26.89
C ASP A 144 -26.13 -26.36 -26.19
N LEU A 145 -27.23 -25.79 -26.70
CA LEU A 145 -27.91 -24.65 -26.07
C LEU A 145 -28.41 -24.98 -24.67
N ARG A 146 -28.99 -26.17 -24.47
CA ARG A 146 -29.40 -26.62 -23.12
C ARG A 146 -28.21 -26.74 -22.18
N GLN A 147 -27.07 -27.22 -22.67
CA GLN A 147 -25.86 -27.36 -21.86
C GLN A 147 -25.24 -25.99 -21.53
N GLN A 148 -25.22 -25.07 -22.49
CA GLN A 148 -24.80 -23.68 -22.27
C GLN A 148 -25.72 -22.98 -21.26
N LEU A 149 -27.03 -23.15 -21.36
CA LEU A 149 -27.98 -22.60 -20.41
C LEU A 149 -27.73 -23.12 -18.99
N LYS A 150 -27.47 -24.43 -18.82
CA LYS A 150 -27.07 -25.00 -17.52
C LYS A 150 -25.75 -24.42 -17.00
N ALA A 151 -24.79 -24.13 -17.87
CA ALA A 151 -23.53 -23.50 -17.48
C ALA A 151 -23.74 -22.05 -17.02
N VAL A 152 -24.51 -21.26 -17.78
CA VAL A 152 -24.85 -19.87 -17.44
C VAL A 152 -25.61 -19.79 -16.12
N VAL A 153 -26.60 -20.67 -15.90
CA VAL A 153 -27.35 -20.71 -14.63
C VAL A 153 -26.42 -20.99 -13.45
N ARG A 154 -25.49 -21.96 -13.59
CA ARG A 154 -24.50 -22.25 -12.53
C ARG A 154 -23.60 -21.06 -12.26
N GLN A 155 -23.08 -20.41 -13.30
CA GLN A 155 -22.25 -19.22 -13.16
C GLN A 155 -23.01 -18.07 -12.51
N HIS A 156 -24.28 -17.87 -12.87
CA HIS A 156 -25.13 -16.83 -12.29
C HIS A 156 -25.34 -17.06 -10.79
N VAL A 157 -25.61 -18.31 -10.38
CA VAL A 157 -25.74 -18.65 -8.95
C VAL A 157 -24.43 -18.40 -8.19
N ALA A 158 -23.28 -18.78 -8.77
CA ALA A 158 -21.97 -18.54 -8.15
C ALA A 158 -21.67 -17.04 -8.01
N LEU A 159 -21.94 -16.24 -9.05
CA LEU A 159 -21.78 -14.78 -9.00
C LEU A 159 -22.68 -14.14 -7.95
N LYS A 160 -23.93 -14.63 -7.82
CA LYS A 160 -24.85 -14.13 -6.80
C LYS A 160 -24.39 -14.47 -5.38
N GLN A 161 -23.84 -15.66 -5.17
CA GLN A 161 -23.22 -16.04 -3.90
C GLN A 161 -22.01 -15.16 -3.58
N GLU A 162 -21.16 -14.90 -4.57
CA GLU A 162 -19.99 -14.04 -4.40
C GLU A 162 -20.39 -12.58 -4.14
N GLN A 163 -21.43 -12.09 -4.81
CA GLN A 163 -22.00 -10.77 -4.53
C GLN A 163 -22.47 -10.68 -3.08
N ILE A 164 -23.23 -11.66 -2.60
CA ILE A 164 -23.68 -11.70 -1.20
C ILE A 164 -22.46 -11.70 -0.26
N ARG A 165 -21.46 -12.53 -0.54
CA ARG A 165 -20.21 -12.60 0.25
C ARG A 165 -19.50 -11.25 0.30
N LEU A 166 -19.31 -10.60 -0.83
CA LEU A 166 -18.64 -9.30 -0.91
C LEU A 166 -19.45 -8.19 -0.23
N THR A 167 -20.78 -8.21 -0.35
CA THR A 167 -21.63 -7.25 0.38
C THR A 167 -21.55 -7.44 1.89
N HIS A 168 -21.44 -8.68 2.36
CA HIS A 168 -21.21 -8.97 3.78
C HIS A 168 -19.86 -8.43 4.24
N VAL A 169 -18.78 -8.73 3.52
CA VAL A 169 -17.43 -8.23 3.85
C VAL A 169 -17.38 -6.70 3.82
N LEU A 170 -18.04 -6.05 2.85
CA LEU A 170 -18.16 -4.59 2.84
C LEU A 170 -18.95 -4.07 4.04
N GLY A 171 -19.98 -4.80 4.47
CA GLY A 171 -20.70 -4.53 5.71
C GLY A 171 -19.77 -4.59 6.92
N GLU A 172 -19.01 -5.68 7.08
CA GLU A 172 -18.05 -5.86 8.18
C GLU A 172 -16.94 -4.81 8.17
N LEU A 173 -16.41 -4.45 6.99
CA LEU A 173 -15.39 -3.40 6.86
C LEU A 173 -15.96 -2.01 7.18
N ARG A 174 -17.25 -1.80 6.93
CA ARG A 174 -17.94 -0.54 7.22
C ARG A 174 -18.44 -0.47 8.66
N ASP A 175 -18.69 -1.62 9.29
CA ASP A 175 -19.03 -1.69 10.70
C ASP A 175 -17.87 -1.15 11.56
N ASN A 176 -18.24 -0.31 12.51
CA ASN A 176 -17.41 0.63 13.27
C ASN A 176 -16.26 0.04 14.11
N THR A 177 -15.91 -1.25 13.96
CA THR A 177 -14.80 -1.87 14.69
C THR A 177 -13.44 -1.60 14.04
N LEU A 178 -13.43 -1.29 12.74
CA LEU A 178 -12.21 -1.01 11.96
C LEU A 178 -12.05 0.48 11.61
N GLN A 179 -13.04 1.32 11.91
CA GLN A 179 -12.84 2.77 11.82
C GLN A 179 -11.95 3.23 12.98
N PRO A 180 -10.93 4.08 12.75
CA PRO A 180 -10.13 4.62 13.83
C PRO A 180 -11.05 5.34 14.80
N ALA A 181 -10.97 5.01 16.09
CA ALA A 181 -11.78 5.64 17.12
C ALA A 181 -11.72 7.16 16.99
N ASP A 182 -12.89 7.81 16.98
CA ASP A 182 -12.99 9.28 16.91
C ASP A 182 -12.11 9.89 18.01
N GLY A 183 -11.09 10.65 17.61
CA GLY A 183 -10.10 11.26 18.52
C GLY A 183 -8.75 10.55 18.64
N LEU A 184 -8.48 9.44 17.93
CA LEU A 184 -7.14 8.81 17.93
C LEU A 184 -6.04 9.79 17.46
N SER A 185 -6.35 10.62 16.47
CA SER A 185 -5.41 11.65 15.99
C SER A 185 -5.15 12.72 17.05
N GLU A 186 -6.17 13.09 17.83
CA GLU A 186 -6.06 14.12 18.86
C GLU A 186 -5.23 13.61 20.05
N THR A 187 -5.56 12.41 20.55
CA THR A 187 -4.81 11.73 21.61
C THR A 187 -3.36 11.43 21.18
N THR A 188 -3.11 11.04 19.93
CA THR A 188 -1.74 10.86 19.41
C THR A 188 -0.97 12.19 19.39
N ALA A 189 -1.63 13.29 19.03
CA ALA A 189 -1.03 14.61 19.06
C ALA A 189 -0.71 15.09 20.49
N GLU A 190 -1.58 14.79 21.45
CA GLU A 190 -1.32 15.01 22.89
C GLU A 190 -0.12 14.21 23.37
N TRP A 191 -0.08 12.89 23.10
CA TRP A 191 1.03 12.03 23.50
C TRP A 191 2.36 12.45 22.87
N GLN A 192 2.34 12.97 21.64
CA GLN A 192 3.53 13.53 21.01
C GLN A 192 4.01 14.81 21.71
N ARG A 193 3.09 15.69 22.13
CA ARG A 193 3.44 16.90 22.90
C ARG A 193 4.01 16.52 24.27
N ASP A 194 3.36 15.61 24.97
CA ASP A 194 3.81 15.13 26.29
C ASP A 194 5.16 14.42 26.21
N SER A 195 5.37 13.59 25.18
CA SER A 195 6.65 12.94 24.92
C SER A 195 7.77 13.95 24.66
N ARG A 196 7.51 15.00 23.87
CA ARG A 196 8.49 16.08 23.65
C ARG A 196 8.81 16.82 24.94
N HIS A 197 7.79 17.14 25.74
CA HIS A 197 7.96 17.80 27.01
C HIS A 197 8.75 16.94 28.02
N LEU A 198 8.45 15.64 28.12
CA LEU A 198 9.19 14.70 28.96
C LEU A 198 10.64 14.53 28.50
N ARG A 199 10.90 14.48 27.18
CA ARG A 199 12.27 14.46 26.65
C ARG A 199 13.04 15.73 26.99
N ALA A 200 12.39 16.90 26.91
CA ALA A 200 13.01 18.16 27.31
C ALA A 200 13.36 18.16 28.81
N LYS A 201 12.45 17.69 29.67
CA LYS A 201 12.71 17.53 31.11
C LYS A 201 13.83 16.54 31.41
N LEU A 202 13.89 15.41 30.69
CA LEU A 202 14.99 14.45 30.83
C LEU A 202 16.33 15.06 30.43
N GLY A 203 16.36 15.86 29.36
CA GLY A 203 17.52 16.66 28.97
C GLY A 203 17.96 17.60 30.10
N GLU A 204 17.02 18.39 30.63
CA GLU A 204 17.29 19.31 31.74
C GLU A 204 17.79 18.57 33.01
N TYR A 205 17.18 17.43 33.37
CA TYR A 205 17.64 16.64 34.50
C TYR A 205 19.03 16.03 34.26
N ASN A 206 19.32 15.57 33.04
CA ASN A 206 20.65 15.12 32.69
C ASN A 206 21.67 16.26 32.76
N ASP A 207 21.34 17.45 32.30
CA ASP A 207 22.19 18.64 32.40
C ASP A 207 22.42 19.04 33.86
N ARG A 208 21.38 19.00 34.70
CA ARG A 208 21.49 19.23 36.15
C ARG A 208 22.36 18.17 36.83
N ILE A 209 22.24 16.90 36.44
CA ILE A 209 23.10 15.80 36.94
C ILE A 209 24.54 15.97 36.45
N ALA A 210 24.75 16.40 35.21
CA ALA A 210 26.08 16.68 34.67
C ALA A 210 26.73 17.84 35.41
N ALA A 211 25.98 18.92 35.64
CA ALA A 211 26.42 20.09 36.41
C ALA A 211 26.69 19.75 37.90
N SER A 212 25.86 18.91 38.51
CA SER A 212 26.09 18.47 39.89
C SER A 212 27.29 17.53 39.99
N ARG A 213 27.50 16.64 39.02
CA ARG A 213 28.70 15.80 38.92
C ARG A 213 29.95 16.65 38.73
N SER A 214 29.95 17.62 37.82
CA SER A 214 31.12 18.50 37.63
C SER A 214 31.44 19.33 38.88
N SER A 215 30.43 19.85 39.57
CA SER A 215 30.60 20.63 40.81
C SER A 215 31.03 19.76 42.01
N THR A 216 30.53 18.52 42.09
CA THR A 216 30.83 17.59 43.19
C THR A 216 32.20 16.93 42.99
N HIS A 217 32.58 16.54 41.78
CA HIS A 217 33.88 15.92 41.52
C HIS A 217 35.07 16.87 41.73
N GLN A 218 34.89 18.19 41.55
CA GLN A 218 35.95 19.17 41.84
C GLN A 218 36.13 19.46 43.34
N THR A 219 35.08 19.31 44.15
CA THR A 219 35.12 19.67 45.58
C THR A 219 35.24 18.48 46.53
N LEU A 220 34.77 17.31 46.11
CA LEU A 220 34.68 16.09 46.92
C LEU A 220 35.38 14.90 46.24
N SER A 221 36.47 15.15 45.51
CA SER A 221 37.32 14.03 45.11
C SER A 221 37.79 13.32 46.38
N LEU A 222 37.48 12.04 46.50
CA LEU A 222 37.91 11.18 47.61
C LEU A 222 39.43 11.31 47.82
N GLU A 223 40.17 11.50 46.73
CA GLU A 223 41.60 11.72 46.72
C GLU A 223 42.01 13.04 47.38
N ASN A 224 41.27 14.13 47.15
CA ASN A 224 41.49 15.41 47.84
C ASN A 224 41.19 15.28 49.35
N TYR A 225 40.14 14.54 49.72
CA TYR A 225 39.83 14.27 51.12
C TYR A 225 40.90 13.40 51.79
N MET A 226 41.42 12.39 51.08
CA MET A 226 42.50 11.54 51.58
C MET A 226 43.81 12.30 51.74
N HIS A 227 44.17 13.16 50.78
CA HIS A 227 45.34 14.03 50.90
C HIS A 227 45.22 14.99 52.09
N LEU A 228 44.07 15.66 52.25
CA LEU A 228 43.83 16.56 53.38
C LEU A 228 43.87 15.81 54.72
N ARG A 229 43.36 14.56 54.74
CA ARG A 229 43.43 13.69 55.92
C ARG A 229 44.89 13.32 56.26
N GLU A 230 45.70 12.99 55.26
CA GLU A 230 47.12 12.68 55.47
C GLU A 230 47.91 13.91 55.95
N GLU A 231 47.65 15.09 55.37
CA GLU A 231 48.23 16.35 55.87
C GLU A 231 47.83 16.61 57.33
N LEU A 232 46.55 16.43 57.69
CA LEU A 232 46.11 16.61 59.08
C LEU A 232 46.78 15.64 60.04
N ILE A 233 47.00 14.38 59.62
CA ILE A 233 47.74 13.40 60.42
C ILE A 233 49.19 13.84 60.58
N TYR A 234 49.84 14.31 59.50
CA TYR A 234 51.20 14.82 59.53
C TYR A 234 51.33 16.00 60.51
N TYR A 235 50.49 17.02 60.39
CA TYR A 235 50.52 18.19 61.27
C TYR A 235 50.19 17.82 62.72
N ARG A 236 49.30 16.85 62.95
CA ARG A 236 48.98 16.37 64.30
C ARG A 236 50.18 15.70 64.95
N ASN A 237 50.85 14.80 64.23
CA ASN A 237 52.06 14.13 64.72
C ASN A 237 53.20 15.12 64.92
N GLN A 238 53.34 16.11 64.04
CA GLN A 238 54.34 17.18 64.20
C GLN A 238 54.05 18.03 65.44
N ARG A 239 52.77 18.36 65.69
CA ARG A 239 52.37 19.09 66.89
C ARG A 239 52.60 18.28 68.15
N GLU A 240 52.29 16.99 68.13
CA GLU A 240 52.55 16.07 69.25
C GLU A 240 54.04 16.01 69.56
N ARG A 241 54.89 15.80 68.54
CA ARG A 241 56.34 15.82 68.71
C ARG A 241 56.86 17.16 69.25
N LEU A 242 56.35 18.28 68.75
CA LEU A 242 56.72 19.61 69.26
C LEU A 242 56.21 19.82 70.68
N SER A 243 55.06 19.24 71.04
CA SER A 243 54.50 19.25 72.40
C SER A 243 55.39 18.44 73.34
N ASP A 244 55.80 17.22 72.97
CA ASP A 244 56.71 16.40 73.78
C ASP A 244 58.06 17.10 73.99
N GLN A 245 58.57 17.75 72.94
CA GLN A 245 59.77 18.57 73.05
C GLN A 245 59.55 19.75 73.99
N ALA A 246 58.43 20.45 73.90
CA ALA A 246 58.12 21.58 74.78
C ALA A 246 57.90 21.14 76.24
N GLU A 247 57.25 20.01 76.49
CA GLU A 247 57.02 19.44 77.82
C GLU A 247 58.35 19.09 78.51
N ALA A 248 59.33 18.57 77.76
CA ALA A 248 60.69 18.36 78.27
C ALA A 248 61.38 19.67 78.72
N PHE A 249 60.97 20.82 78.19
CA PHE A 249 61.48 22.14 78.56
C PHE A 249 60.54 22.94 79.49
N GLU A 250 59.34 22.44 79.81
CA GLU A 250 58.31 23.18 80.58
C GLU A 250 58.74 23.44 82.02
N ASN A 251 59.58 22.56 82.58
CA ASN A 251 60.14 22.70 83.93
C ASN A 251 61.39 23.59 84.00
N LEU A 252 61.85 24.15 82.86
CA LEU A 252 62.98 25.09 82.85
C LEU A 252 62.47 26.54 82.91
N PRO A 253 62.98 27.36 83.85
CA PRO A 253 62.60 28.76 83.92
C PRO A 253 63.03 29.50 82.65
N SER A 254 62.15 30.35 82.12
CA SER A 254 62.28 31.04 80.83
C SER A 254 63.56 31.88 80.64
N ASN A 255 64.33 32.12 81.71
CA ASN A 255 65.61 32.84 81.67
C ASN A 255 66.80 31.86 81.68
N ALA A 256 67.68 31.97 80.67
CA ALA A 256 68.85 31.10 80.48
C ALA A 256 69.79 31.02 81.70
N TRP A 257 69.94 32.12 82.45
CA TRP A 257 70.79 32.16 83.63
C TRP A 257 70.22 31.34 84.79
N SER A 258 68.90 31.41 85.04
CA SER A 258 68.25 30.61 86.10
C SER A 258 68.22 29.11 85.78
N ALA A 259 68.07 28.74 84.50
CA ALA A 259 68.12 27.35 84.05
C ALA A 259 69.50 26.73 84.30
N GLN A 260 70.57 27.51 84.11
CA GLN A 260 71.93 27.07 84.39
C GLN A 260 72.16 26.85 85.89
N THR A 261 71.68 27.76 86.75
CA THR A 261 71.79 27.60 88.21
C THR A 261 71.04 26.38 88.73
N THR A 262 69.84 26.07 88.19
CA THR A 262 69.10 24.86 88.56
C THR A 262 69.77 23.58 88.05
N MET A 263 70.40 23.62 86.88
CA MET A 263 71.16 22.49 86.33
C MET A 263 72.46 22.24 87.10
N GLU A 264 73.14 23.29 87.54
CA GLU A 264 74.31 23.21 88.43
C GLU A 264 73.91 22.62 89.79
N ALA A 265 72.81 23.08 90.39
CA ALA A 265 72.28 22.54 91.65
C ALA A 265 71.92 21.04 91.54
N ALA A 266 71.22 20.64 90.48
CA ALA A 266 70.90 19.23 90.25
C ALA A 266 72.16 18.36 90.00
N ARG A 267 73.21 18.93 89.43
CA ARG A 267 74.52 18.25 89.27
C ARG A 267 75.23 18.08 90.60
N ASP A 268 75.14 19.06 91.49
CA ASP A 268 75.71 18.97 92.83
C ASP A 268 74.97 17.93 93.68
N ASP A 269 73.63 17.88 93.62
CA ASP A 269 72.83 16.83 94.27
C ASP A 269 73.20 15.42 93.76
N LEU A 270 73.46 15.26 92.45
CA LEU A 270 73.88 13.99 91.87
C LEU A 270 75.29 13.60 92.35
N ARG A 271 76.22 14.55 92.48
CA ARG A 271 77.54 14.32 93.08
C ARG A 271 77.42 13.91 94.54
N ASP A 272 76.53 14.54 95.30
CA ASP A 272 76.28 14.19 96.70
C ASP A 272 75.67 12.79 96.85
N LEU A 273 74.74 12.41 95.97
CA LEU A 273 74.19 11.05 95.93
C LEU A 273 75.24 10.02 95.52
N ILE A 274 76.14 10.34 94.58
CA ILE A 274 77.27 9.48 94.23
C ILE A 274 78.23 9.35 95.41
N ALA A 275 78.58 10.45 96.08
CA ALA A 275 79.46 10.43 97.24
C ALA A 275 78.84 9.66 98.42
N ASN A 276 77.52 9.76 98.62
CA ASN A 276 76.80 9.01 99.63
C ASN A 276 76.70 7.53 99.27
N ARG A 277 76.46 7.20 97.98
CA ARG A 277 76.55 5.83 97.47
C ARG A 277 77.93 5.27 97.73
N ASP A 278 78.99 5.98 97.37
CA ASP A 278 80.36 5.52 97.50
C ASP A 278 80.75 5.36 98.99
N ARG A 279 80.29 6.25 99.88
CA ARG A 279 80.39 6.05 101.34
C ARG A 279 79.65 4.82 101.85
N LEU A 280 78.43 4.56 101.39
CA LEU A 280 77.66 3.38 101.78
C LEU A 280 78.30 2.09 101.23
N PHE A 281 78.88 2.14 100.03
CA PHE A 281 79.66 1.03 99.46
C PHE A 281 80.96 0.78 100.23
N GLU A 282 81.70 1.82 100.63
CA GLU A 282 82.89 1.69 101.48
C GLU A 282 82.53 1.13 102.87
N ALA A 283 81.42 1.57 103.47
CA ALA A 283 80.94 1.06 104.75
C ALA A 283 80.51 -0.43 104.71
N LEU A 284 80.07 -0.91 103.53
CA LEU A 284 79.81 -2.33 103.28
C LEU A 284 81.09 -3.14 103.07
N ALA A 285 82.18 -2.53 102.59
CA ALA A 285 83.45 -3.21 102.34
C ALA A 285 84.32 -3.42 103.61
N THR A 286 84.09 -2.67 104.69
CA THR A 286 84.86 -2.79 105.96
C THR A 286 84.21 -3.67 107.03
N LYS A 287 83.09 -4.35 106.71
CA LYS A 287 82.44 -5.34 107.58
C LYS A 287 82.47 -6.73 106.90
N HIS A 288 83.68 -7.30 106.76
CA HIS A 288 83.99 -8.73 106.94
C HIS A 288 85.50 -8.97 106.84
#